data_AF-A0A928XRH6-F1
#
_entry.id   AF-A0A928XRH6-F1
#
_cell.length_a   1.000
_cell.length_b   1.000
_cell.length_c   1.000
_cell.angle_alpha   90.00
_cell.angle_beta   90.00
_cell.angle_gamma   90.00
#
_symmetry.space_group_name_H-M   'P 1'
#
loop_
_entity.id
_entity.type
_entity.pdbx_description
1 polymer ?
#
loop_
_entity_poly.entity_id
_entity_poly.type
_entity_poly.pdbx_seq_one_letter_code
_entity_poly.pdbx_strand_id
1 'polypeptide(L)'
;MPRSPSVPIHRTLRKFLPPALVEASARATGAFQRVRKVDAYALVWSLILGFSAGKVRTIAGLRRVYERVSRTTLEESSFYCRFTPALVRLLRQLLDGVLQQSWGLSRPASGRLNQFRDILIADSTVIRLHELLGKAFPACRTNHTRAAAKVHVVMCVAGAGADRQGDRRAPP
;
A
#
# COMPACT_ATOMS: atom_id res chain seq x y z
N MET A 1 32.01 2.82 -7.63
CA MET A 1 30.61 3.16 -7.29
C MET A 1 30.37 2.84 -5.82
N PRO A 2 30.12 3.82 -4.93
CA PRO A 2 29.80 3.52 -3.54
C PRO A 2 28.39 2.91 -3.50
N ARG A 3 28.28 1.69 -2.98
CA ARG A 3 26.98 1.09 -2.68
C ARG A 3 26.32 1.93 -1.60
N SER A 4 25.20 2.60 -1.91
CA SER A 4 24.37 3.25 -0.91
C SER A 4 24.12 2.26 0.24
N PRO A 5 24.30 2.65 1.51
CA PRO A 5 24.06 1.75 2.62
C PRO A 5 22.62 1.28 2.51
N SER A 6 22.40 -0.03 2.42
CA SER A 6 21.07 -0.61 2.45
C SER A 6 20.44 -0.14 3.75
N VAL A 7 19.50 0.80 3.65
CA VAL A 7 18.68 1.16 4.80
C VAL A 7 18.08 -0.16 5.25
N PRO A 8 18.35 -0.65 6.49
CA PRO A 8 17.77 -1.91 6.91
C PRO A 8 16.27 -1.66 6.91
N ILE A 9 15.55 -2.22 5.93
CA ILE A 9 14.12 -1.98 5.70
C ILE A 9 13.34 -2.14 7.00
N HIS A 10 13.76 -3.10 7.83
CA HIS A 10 13.28 -3.31 9.19
C HIS A 10 13.38 -2.09 10.12
N ARG A 11 14.48 -1.32 10.10
CA ARG A 11 14.65 -0.11 10.93
C ARG A 11 13.67 0.98 10.52
N THR A 12 13.45 1.16 9.22
CA THR A 12 12.49 2.15 8.71
C THR A 12 11.05 1.71 8.99
N LEU A 13 10.70 0.45 8.72
CA LEU A 13 9.38 -0.08 9.01
C LEU A 13 9.04 -0.06 10.52
N ARG A 14 10.03 -0.28 11.41
CA ARG A 14 9.85 -0.16 12.86
C ARG A 14 9.47 1.24 13.32
N LYS A 15 9.84 2.28 12.57
CA LYS A 15 9.40 3.65 12.89
C LYS A 15 7.90 3.85 12.63
N PHE A 16 7.37 3.21 11.58
CA PHE A 16 5.95 3.29 11.22
C PHE A 16 5.05 2.41 12.11
N LEU A 17 5.59 1.31 12.66
CA LEU A 17 4.86 0.37 13.50
C LEU A 17 5.53 0.22 14.88
N PRO A 18 5.46 1.24 15.76
CA PRO A 18 5.97 1.13 17.11
C PRO A 18 5.11 0.15 17.94
N PRO A 19 5.68 -0.55 18.94
CA PRO A 19 4.96 -1.53 19.76
C PRO A 19 3.66 -0.99 20.37
N ALA A 20 3.71 0.22 20.94
CA ALA A 20 2.56 0.85 21.57
C ALA A 20 1.37 1.04 20.61
N LEU A 21 1.64 1.39 19.34
CA LEU A 21 0.62 1.53 18.32
C LEU A 21 0.00 0.18 17.96
N VAL A 22 0.84 -0.84 17.77
CA VAL A 22 0.37 -2.20 17.43
C VAL A 22 -0.50 -2.77 18.55
N GLU A 23 -0.08 -2.61 19.81
CA GLU A 23 -0.85 -3.08 20.96
C GLU A 23 -2.16 -2.32 21.14
N ALA A 24 -2.16 -0.99 20.96
CA ALA A 24 -3.37 -0.18 21.04
C ALA A 24 -4.37 -0.57 19.95
N SER A 25 -3.93 -0.73 18.70
CA SER A 25 -4.78 -1.22 17.61
C SER A 25 -5.25 -2.65 17.83
N ALA A 26 -4.41 -3.52 18.38
CA ALA A 26 -4.78 -4.91 18.69
C ALA A 26 -5.87 -5.01 19.76
N ARG A 27 -5.85 -4.11 20.76
CA ARG A 27 -6.92 -3.95 21.75
C ARG A 27 -8.19 -3.38 21.10
N ALA A 28 -8.08 -2.30 20.34
CA ALA A 28 -9.21 -1.62 19.69
C ALA A 28 -9.99 -2.54 18.74
N THR A 29 -9.28 -3.39 17.99
CA THR A 29 -9.90 -4.34 17.05
C THR A 29 -10.41 -5.63 17.68
N GLY A 30 -10.12 -5.84 18.97
CA GLY A 30 -10.42 -7.07 19.70
C GLY A 30 -9.57 -8.28 19.26
N ALA A 31 -8.54 -8.08 18.42
CA ALA A 31 -7.67 -9.16 17.97
C ALA A 31 -6.88 -9.79 19.13
N PHE A 32 -6.52 -8.97 20.13
CA PHE A 32 -5.83 -9.39 21.33
C PHE A 32 -6.44 -8.74 22.58
N GLN A 33 -7.41 -9.42 23.19
CA GLN A 33 -8.06 -8.96 24.43
C GLN A 33 -7.37 -9.48 25.71
N ARG A 34 -6.59 -10.58 25.62
CA ARG A 34 -5.72 -11.08 26.71
C ARG A 34 -4.36 -11.47 26.13
N VAL A 35 -3.31 -10.84 26.64
CA VAL A 35 -1.92 -11.21 26.34
C VAL A 35 -1.63 -12.51 27.10
N ARG A 36 -1.72 -13.65 26.41
CA ARG A 36 -1.33 -14.97 26.92
C ARG A 36 0.04 -15.37 26.31
N LYS A 37 0.12 -16.54 25.67
CA LYS A 37 1.36 -17.08 25.06
C LYS A 37 1.79 -16.41 23.74
N VAL A 38 0.90 -15.63 23.12
CA VAL A 38 1.16 -14.98 21.81
C VAL A 38 1.19 -13.48 22.00
N ASP A 39 2.32 -12.88 21.66
CA ASP A 39 2.54 -11.44 21.64
C ASP A 39 2.06 -10.86 20.31
N ALA A 40 1.26 -9.79 20.37
CA ALA A 40 0.65 -9.19 19.19
C ALA A 40 1.69 -8.55 18.26
N TYR A 41 2.70 -7.90 18.85
CA TYR A 41 3.75 -7.23 18.09
C TYR A 41 4.63 -8.24 17.36
N ALA A 42 5.08 -9.28 18.04
CA ALA A 42 5.83 -10.38 17.45
C ALA A 42 5.01 -11.10 16.37
N LEU A 43 3.69 -11.28 16.55
CA LEU A 43 2.85 -11.90 15.53
C LEU A 43 2.79 -11.04 14.28
N VAL A 44 2.49 -9.75 14.40
CA VAL A 44 2.42 -8.82 13.26
C VAL A 44 3.75 -8.79 12.50
N TRP A 45 4.88 -8.68 13.19
CA TRP A 45 6.19 -8.68 12.54
C TRP A 45 6.57 -10.03 11.92
N SER A 46 6.16 -11.14 12.52
CA SER A 46 6.36 -12.47 11.93
C SER A 46 5.56 -12.64 10.63
N LEU A 47 4.38 -12.01 10.51
CA LEU A 47 3.58 -12.03 9.29
C LEU A 47 4.19 -11.13 8.21
N ILE A 48 4.61 -9.91 8.57
CA ILE A 48 5.20 -8.94 7.64
C ILE A 48 6.54 -9.46 7.07
N LEU A 49 7.44 -9.94 7.93
CA LEU A 49 8.78 -10.37 7.53
C LEU A 49 8.84 -11.85 7.16
N GLY A 50 7.96 -12.69 7.73
CA GLY A 50 7.92 -14.11 7.43
C GLY A 50 7.43 -14.40 6.01
N PHE A 51 6.71 -13.47 5.38
CA PHE A 51 6.33 -13.56 3.98
C PHE A 51 7.53 -13.68 3.02
N SER A 52 8.67 -13.05 3.35
CA SER A 52 9.87 -13.08 2.51
C SER A 52 10.82 -14.24 2.83
N ALA A 53 10.55 -15.03 3.86
CA ALA A 53 11.53 -15.95 4.45
C ALA A 53 11.54 -17.37 3.85
N GLY A 54 10.67 -17.71 2.90
CA GLY A 54 10.58 -19.07 2.35
C GLY A 54 10.11 -19.14 0.90
N LYS A 55 10.52 -20.23 0.20
CA LYS A 55 10.07 -20.56 -1.16
C LYS A 55 8.56 -20.85 -1.24
N VAL A 56 7.95 -21.27 -0.13
CA VAL A 56 6.52 -21.56 0.00
C VAL A 56 5.97 -20.85 1.24
N ARG A 57 4.83 -20.18 1.08
CA ARG A 57 4.16 -19.41 2.14
C ARG A 57 3.16 -20.29 2.85
N THR A 58 3.61 -21.00 3.89
CA THR A 58 2.74 -21.84 4.73
C THR A 58 2.53 -21.22 6.11
N ILE A 59 1.37 -21.48 6.72
CA ILE A 59 1.06 -21.04 8.09
C ILE A 59 2.06 -21.65 9.09
N ALA A 60 2.43 -22.92 8.90
CA ALA A 60 3.47 -23.59 9.68
C ALA A 60 4.85 -22.90 9.55
N GLY A 61 5.19 -22.37 8.36
CA GLY A 61 6.39 -21.58 8.14
C GLY A 61 6.37 -20.27 8.94
N LEU A 62 5.24 -19.56 8.93
CA LEU A 62 5.04 -18.34 9.72
C LEU A 62 5.13 -18.62 11.23
N ARG A 63 4.58 -19.75 11.70
CA ARG A 63 4.73 -20.20 13.10
C ARG A 63 6.20 -20.36 13.49
N ARG A 64 7.02 -21.03 12.67
CA ARG A 64 8.46 -21.20 12.94
C ARG A 64 9.21 -19.87 12.98
N VAL A 65 8.84 -18.92 12.11
CA VAL A 65 9.40 -17.56 12.14
C VAL A 65 9.02 -16.86 13.43
N TYR A 66 7.76 -16.96 13.84
CA TYR A 66 7.29 -16.43 15.12
C TYR A 66 8.08 -17.01 16.30
N GLU A 67 8.19 -18.34 16.41
CA GLU A 67 8.90 -19.00 17.52
C GLU A 67 10.37 -18.59 17.59
N ARG A 68 11.03 -18.40 16.44
CA ARG A 68 12.41 -17.91 16.38
C ARG A 68 12.55 -16.48 16.90
N VAL A 69 11.58 -15.62 16.59
CA VAL A 69 11.59 -14.20 16.99
C VAL A 69 11.19 -14.03 18.46
N SER A 70 10.16 -14.74 18.91
CA SER A 70 9.63 -14.65 20.28
C SER A 70 10.42 -15.50 21.28
N ARG A 71 11.26 -16.44 20.81
CA ARG A 71 11.91 -17.49 21.62
C ARG A 71 10.92 -18.32 22.45
N THR A 72 9.66 -18.38 22.01
CA THR A 72 8.62 -19.17 22.67
C THR A 72 8.13 -20.24 21.72
N THR A 73 8.00 -21.47 22.23
CA THR A 73 7.39 -22.56 21.49
C THR A 73 5.87 -22.47 21.61
N LEU A 74 5.19 -22.61 20.47
CA LEU A 74 3.74 -22.54 20.37
C LEU A 74 3.21 -23.80 19.74
N GLU A 75 2.22 -24.36 20.42
CA GLU A 75 1.40 -25.42 19.87
C GLU A 75 0.67 -24.90 18.62
N GLU A 76 0.46 -25.79 17.66
CA GLU A 76 -0.02 -25.43 16.33
C GLU A 76 -1.40 -24.77 16.38
N SER A 77 -2.38 -25.39 17.04
CA SER A 77 -3.73 -24.84 17.18
C SER A 77 -3.73 -23.44 17.80
N SER A 78 -2.85 -23.18 18.77
CA SER A 78 -2.70 -21.89 19.42
C SER A 78 -2.28 -20.77 18.47
N PHE A 79 -1.50 -21.10 17.44
CA PHE A 79 -1.12 -20.16 16.38
C PHE A 79 -2.26 -20.00 15.35
N TYR A 80 -2.87 -21.09 14.92
CA TYR A 80 -3.95 -21.07 13.93
C TYR A 80 -5.20 -20.34 14.44
N CYS A 81 -5.55 -20.47 15.71
CA CYS A 81 -6.68 -19.76 16.33
C CYS A 81 -6.52 -18.22 16.30
N ARG A 82 -5.36 -17.68 15.94
CA ARG A 82 -5.15 -16.22 15.81
C ARG A 82 -5.58 -15.67 14.46
N PHE A 83 -5.77 -16.51 13.44
CA PHE A 83 -6.27 -16.10 12.13
C PHE A 83 -7.77 -15.86 12.15
N THR A 84 -8.16 -14.75 12.78
CA THR A 84 -9.55 -14.34 12.98
C THR A 84 -9.90 -13.11 12.12
N PRO A 85 -11.19 -12.84 11.89
CA PRO A 85 -11.61 -11.57 11.27
C PRO A 85 -11.11 -10.33 12.02
N ALA A 86 -10.94 -10.43 13.35
CA ALA A 86 -10.36 -9.37 14.16
C ALA A 86 -8.89 -9.08 13.80
N LEU A 87 -8.09 -10.13 13.52
CA LEU A 87 -6.72 -9.96 13.02
C LEU A 87 -6.69 -9.26 11.65
N VAL A 88 -7.64 -9.57 10.77
CA VAL A 88 -7.75 -8.88 9.46
C VAL A 88 -8.03 -7.39 9.66
N ARG A 89 -8.95 -7.04 10.57
CA ARG A 89 -9.21 -5.62 10.93
C ARG A 89 -7.98 -4.93 11.50
N LEU A 90 -7.22 -5.61 12.37
CA LEU A 90 -5.95 -5.11 12.89
C LEU A 90 -4.97 -4.79 11.75
N LEU A 91 -4.73 -5.75 10.86
CA LEU A 91 -3.79 -5.57 9.76
C LEU A 91 -4.22 -4.44 8.81
N ARG A 92 -5.52 -4.32 8.52
CA ARG A 92 -6.07 -3.20 7.73
C ARG A 92 -5.83 -1.86 8.43
N GLN A 93 -6.16 -1.75 9.71
CA GLN A 93 -5.97 -0.52 10.48
C GLN A 93 -4.49 -0.12 10.56
N LEU A 94 -3.59 -1.08 10.75
CA LEU A 94 -2.15 -0.82 10.75
C LEU A 94 -1.68 -0.36 9.36
N LEU A 95 -2.12 -1.03 8.29
CA LEU A 95 -1.79 -0.63 6.92
C LEU A 95 -2.30 0.79 6.62
N ASP A 96 -3.54 1.10 6.95
CA ASP A 96 -4.13 2.42 6.76
C ASP A 96 -3.34 3.49 7.55
N GLY A 97 -2.93 3.19 8.79
CA GLY A 97 -2.09 4.07 9.59
C GLY A 97 -0.72 4.31 8.98
N VAL A 98 -0.05 3.26 8.48
CA VAL A 98 1.24 3.40 7.79
C VAL A 98 1.10 4.15 6.47
N LEU A 99 0.04 3.91 5.71
CA LEU A 99 -0.24 4.66 4.48
C LEU A 99 -0.46 6.14 4.80
N GLN A 100 -1.23 6.48 5.84
CA GLN A 100 -1.41 7.85 6.28
C GLN A 100 -0.11 8.51 6.75
N GLN A 101 0.76 7.79 7.46
CA GLN A 101 2.06 8.31 7.88
C GLN A 101 3.08 8.44 6.74
N SER A 102 2.96 7.59 5.71
CA SER A 102 3.83 7.66 4.52
C SER A 102 3.34 8.69 3.49
N TRP A 103 2.04 8.99 3.47
CA TRP A 103 1.45 10.14 2.78
C TRP A 103 1.93 11.44 3.44
N GLY A 104 3.04 11.97 2.93
CA GLY A 104 3.75 13.10 3.52
C GLY A 104 5.27 13.03 3.34
N LEU A 105 5.79 11.93 2.78
CA LEU A 105 7.18 11.84 2.33
C LEU A 105 7.47 12.68 1.07
N SER A 106 6.44 13.25 0.44
CA SER A 106 6.58 14.33 -0.53
C SER A 106 6.36 15.68 0.13
N ARG A 107 7.09 16.70 -0.35
CA ARG A 107 7.00 18.08 0.16
C ARG A 107 5.52 18.51 0.22
N PRO A 108 5.01 18.91 1.39
CA PRO A 108 3.64 19.42 1.48
C PRO A 108 3.48 20.63 0.56
N ALA A 109 2.32 20.72 -0.09
CA ALA A 109 1.99 21.86 -0.92
C ALA A 109 2.04 23.13 -0.05
N SER A 110 2.69 24.19 -0.55
CA SER A 110 2.92 25.41 0.22
C SER A 110 1.84 26.46 -0.05
N GLY A 111 1.64 27.38 0.91
CA GLY A 111 0.69 28.49 0.77
C GLY A 111 -0.77 28.03 0.74
N ARG A 112 -1.58 28.62 -0.17
CA ARG A 112 -3.02 28.34 -0.30
C ARG A 112 -3.35 26.89 -0.66
N LEU A 113 -2.37 26.14 -1.14
CA LEU A 113 -2.53 24.75 -1.57
C LEU A 113 -2.41 23.75 -0.42
N ASN A 114 -1.93 24.16 0.76
CA ASN A 114 -1.79 23.28 1.94
C ASN A 114 -3.12 22.81 2.53
N GLN A 115 -4.25 23.40 2.11
CA GLN A 115 -5.59 22.96 2.52
C GLN A 115 -6.05 21.68 1.81
N PHE A 116 -5.40 21.30 0.71
CA PHE A 116 -5.76 20.13 -0.08
C PHE A 116 -4.90 18.94 0.32
N ARG A 117 -5.54 17.79 0.56
CA ARG A 117 -4.86 16.54 0.90
C ARG A 117 -3.96 16.02 -0.23
N ASP A 118 -4.38 16.21 -1.47
CA ASP A 118 -3.63 15.80 -2.66
C ASP A 118 -3.92 16.76 -3.81
N ILE A 119 -2.93 16.97 -4.68
CA ILE A 119 -2.99 17.89 -5.81
C ILE A 119 -2.55 17.14 -7.05
N LEU A 120 -3.50 16.96 -7.97
CA LEU A 120 -3.30 16.33 -9.25
C LEU A 120 -3.31 17.41 -10.33
N ILE A 121 -2.27 17.42 -11.16
CA ILE A 121 -2.26 18.18 -12.42
C ILE A 121 -2.59 17.21 -13.53
N ALA A 122 -3.62 17.53 -14.30
CA ALA A 122 -3.98 16.82 -15.51
C ALA A 122 -3.70 17.73 -16.70
N ASP A 123 -2.88 17.25 -17.63
CA ASP A 123 -2.69 17.87 -18.94
C ASP A 123 -3.21 16.92 -20.02
N SER A 124 -3.72 17.47 -21.13
CA SER A 124 -4.22 16.67 -22.23
C SER A 124 -3.85 17.24 -23.57
N THR A 125 -3.27 16.41 -24.42
CA THR A 125 -2.91 16.77 -25.79
C THR A 125 -3.70 15.92 -26.78
N VAL A 126 -4.25 16.56 -27.82
CA VAL A 126 -4.89 15.86 -28.93
C VAL A 126 -3.86 15.65 -30.03
N ILE A 127 -3.56 14.39 -30.33
CA ILE A 127 -2.62 13.97 -31.36
C ILE A 127 -3.42 13.55 -32.60
N ARG A 128 -3.04 14.10 -33.75
CA ARG A 128 -3.59 13.69 -35.05
C ARG A 128 -3.12 12.27 -35.37
N LEU A 129 -4.06 11.41 -35.73
CA LEU A 129 -3.78 10.06 -36.19
C LEU A 129 -3.97 9.94 -37.71
N HIS A 130 -3.46 8.85 -38.28
CA HIS A 130 -3.65 8.54 -39.69
C HIS A 130 -5.13 8.27 -40.00
N GLU A 131 -5.62 8.70 -41.16
CA GLU A 131 -7.05 8.63 -41.51
C GLU A 131 -7.64 7.21 -41.48
N LEU A 132 -6.81 6.20 -41.78
CA LEU A 132 -7.19 4.78 -41.70
C LEU A 132 -7.69 4.37 -40.30
N LEU A 133 -7.29 5.08 -39.24
CA LEU A 133 -7.74 4.84 -37.87
C LEU A 133 -9.06 5.57 -37.53
N GLY A 134 -9.65 6.32 -38.46
CA GLY A 134 -10.83 7.16 -38.21
C GLY A 134 -12.08 6.40 -37.78
N LYS A 135 -12.19 5.11 -38.14
CA LYS A 135 -13.28 4.25 -37.64
C LYS A 135 -13.16 3.96 -36.14
N ALA A 136 -11.94 3.78 -35.63
CA ALA A 136 -11.69 3.44 -34.23
C ALA A 136 -11.47 4.68 -33.35
N PHE A 137 -10.87 5.73 -33.90
CA PHE A 137 -10.51 6.96 -33.20
C PHE A 137 -11.02 8.19 -33.96
N PRO A 138 -12.34 8.41 -34.03
CA PRO A 138 -12.91 9.54 -34.76
C PRO A 138 -12.47 10.85 -34.12
N ALA A 139 -12.03 11.79 -34.95
CA ALA A 139 -11.60 13.09 -34.47
C ALA A 139 -12.81 13.94 -34.02
N CYS A 140 -12.63 14.72 -32.95
CA CYS A 140 -13.66 15.65 -32.47
C CYS A 140 -13.95 16.82 -33.44
N ARG A 141 -13.01 17.14 -34.35
CA ARG A 141 -13.15 18.21 -35.34
C ARG A 141 -12.81 17.67 -36.74
N THR A 142 -13.86 17.37 -37.50
CA THR A 142 -13.80 16.62 -38.77
C THR A 142 -13.39 17.46 -39.99
N ASN A 143 -13.37 18.79 -39.89
CA ASN A 143 -13.07 19.68 -41.02
C ASN A 143 -11.64 19.52 -41.57
N HIS A 144 -10.68 19.14 -40.73
CA HIS A 144 -9.27 19.02 -41.13
C HIS A 144 -8.60 17.72 -40.67
N THR A 145 -9.25 16.94 -39.81
CA THR A 145 -8.68 15.74 -39.20
C THR A 145 -9.77 14.67 -39.13
N ARG A 146 -9.53 13.50 -39.72
CA ARG A 146 -10.51 12.39 -39.67
C ARG A 146 -10.29 11.45 -38.49
N ALA A 147 -9.05 11.37 -37.99
CA ALA A 147 -8.70 10.53 -36.85
C ALA A 147 -7.83 11.28 -35.83
N ALA A 148 -8.13 11.17 -34.54
CA ALA A 148 -7.33 11.80 -33.48
C ALA A 148 -7.44 11.04 -32.15
N ALA A 149 -6.38 11.07 -31.35
CA ALA A 149 -6.37 10.54 -29.98
C ALA A 149 -6.12 11.67 -28.98
N LYS A 150 -6.91 11.68 -27.91
CA LYS A 150 -6.67 12.57 -26.77
C LYS A 150 -5.89 11.80 -25.71
N VAL A 151 -4.64 12.20 -25.50
CA VAL A 151 -3.76 11.60 -24.51
C VAL A 151 -3.76 12.48 -23.27
N HIS A 152 -4.00 11.87 -22.12
CA HIS A 152 -4.00 12.54 -20.82
C HIS A 152 -2.76 12.13 -20.04
N VAL A 153 -2.08 13.11 -19.45
CA VAL A 153 -1.05 12.89 -18.42
C VAL A 153 -1.59 13.43 -17.12
N VAL A 154 -1.63 12.58 -16.09
CA VAL A 154 -1.99 12.98 -14.74
C VAL A 154 -0.77 12.80 -13.86
N MET A 155 -0.32 13.87 -13.21
CA MET A 155 0.79 13.84 -12.28
C MET A 155 0.37 14.35 -10.91
N CYS A 156 0.85 13.69 -9.86
CA CYS A 156 0.65 14.13 -8.50
C CYS A 156 1.79 15.09 -8.10
N VAL A 157 1.43 16.34 -7.79
CA VAL A 157 2.40 17.41 -7.46
C VAL A 157 2.99 17.21 -6.06
N ALA A 158 2.16 16.70 -5.15
CA ALA A 158 2.53 16.45 -3.76
C ALA A 158 2.84 14.98 -3.49
N GLY A 159 3.04 14.16 -4.54
CA GLY A 159 3.41 12.73 -4.47
C GLY A 159 2.56 11.83 -3.56
N ALA A 160 1.32 12.20 -3.22
CA ALA A 160 0.44 11.47 -2.31
C ALA A 160 -0.58 10.55 -3.02
N GLY A 161 -0.73 10.68 -4.34
CA GLY A 161 -1.65 9.87 -5.12
C GLY A 161 -1.06 8.52 -5.50
N ALA A 162 -1.73 7.42 -5.15
CA ALA A 162 -1.50 6.14 -5.79
C ALA A 162 -1.61 6.32 -7.31
N ASP A 163 -0.76 5.63 -8.07
CA ASP A 163 -0.77 5.62 -9.53
C ASP A 163 -2.16 5.18 -10.02
N ARG A 164 -3.07 6.14 -10.19
CA ARG A 164 -4.43 5.90 -10.69
C ARG A 164 -4.33 5.82 -12.19
N GLN A 165 -3.65 4.77 -12.65
CA GLN A 165 -3.60 4.41 -14.05
C GLN A 165 -5.01 3.98 -14.47
N GLY A 166 -5.80 4.95 -14.92
CA GLY A 166 -7.05 4.81 -15.64
C GLY A 166 -8.05 3.80 -15.06
N ASP A 167 -8.95 4.26 -14.19
CA ASP A 167 -10.25 3.61 -14.03
C ASP A 167 -10.97 3.67 -15.40
N ARG A 168 -10.75 2.64 -16.21
CA ARG A 168 -11.44 2.40 -17.48
C ARG A 168 -12.86 1.96 -17.16
N ARG A 169 -13.71 2.88 -16.72
CA ARG A 169 -15.15 2.76 -16.95
C ARG A 169 -15.46 3.39 -18.30
N ALA A 170 -15.64 2.52 -19.29
CA ALA A 170 -16.23 2.89 -20.57
C ALA A 170 -17.66 3.42 -20.34
N PRO A 171 -18.11 4.44 -21.10
CA PRO A 171 -19.53 4.79 -21.16
C PRO A 171 -20.33 3.70 -21.92
N PRO A 172 -21.66 3.65 -21.75
CA PRO A 172 -22.51 2.53 -22.20
C PRO A 172 -22.50 2.27 -23.69
#